data_AF-A0A4U7EHW7-F1
#
_entry.id   AF-A0A4U7EHW7-F1
#
_cell.length_a   1.000
_cell.length_b   1.000
_cell.length_c   1.000
_cell.angle_alpha   90.00
_cell.angle_beta   90.00
_cell.angle_gamma   90.00
#
_symmetry.space_group_name_H-M   'P 1'
#
loop_
_entity.id
_entity.type
_entity.pdbx_description
1 polymer ?
#
loop_
_entity_poly.entity_id
_entity_poly.type
_entity_poly.pdbx_seq_one_letter_code
_entity_poly.pdbx_strand_id
1 'polypeptide(L)'
;MSKSLADDYPEAASYIQKAVDEHGEDWVLENYYEQLYPLGQVMKMPDKEELPFYDADEHDAMTREERVEMYQAWAEYRENLRTGTKPDE
;
A
#
# COMPACT_ATOMS: atom_id res chain seq x y z
N MET A 1 21.92 13.17 -11.27
CA MET A 1 21.76 12.73 -9.88
C MET A 1 20.49 11.90 -9.84
N SER A 2 20.60 10.58 -9.65
CA SER A 2 19.43 9.74 -9.38
C SER A 2 18.87 10.18 -8.04
N LYS A 3 17.67 10.75 -8.02
CA LYS A 3 16.98 11.01 -6.76
C LYS A 3 16.74 9.66 -6.08
N SER A 4 17.05 9.57 -4.80
CA SER A 4 16.74 8.40 -3.99
C SER A 4 15.28 8.44 -3.55
N LEU A 5 14.69 7.28 -3.25
CA LEU A 5 13.35 7.21 -2.68
C LEU A 5 13.22 8.09 -1.41
N ALA A 6 14.28 8.16 -0.62
CA ALA A 6 14.34 8.98 0.60
C ALA A 6 14.34 10.49 0.34
N ASP A 7 14.76 10.95 -0.86
CA ASP A 7 14.74 12.38 -1.19
C ASP A 7 13.30 12.87 -1.44
N ASP A 8 12.49 12.08 -2.13
CA ASP A 8 11.11 12.45 -2.48
C ASP A 8 10.08 11.93 -1.45
N TYR A 9 10.45 10.94 -0.63
CA TYR A 9 9.61 10.25 0.35
C TYR A 9 10.36 9.89 1.65
N PRO A 10 10.91 10.85 2.41
CA PRO A 10 11.79 10.58 3.56
C PRO A 10 11.13 9.74 4.66
N GLU A 11 9.86 10.00 4.96
CA GLU A 11 9.10 9.24 5.96
C GLU A 11 8.80 7.83 5.47
N ALA A 12 8.17 7.70 4.29
CA ALA A 12 7.80 6.41 3.72
C ALA A 12 9.02 5.52 3.46
N ALA A 13 10.14 6.08 3.02
CA ALA A 13 11.37 5.33 2.78
C ALA A 13 11.85 4.60 4.04
N SER A 14 11.70 5.20 5.22
CA SER A 14 12.07 4.55 6.48
C SER A 14 11.15 3.37 6.81
N TYR A 15 9.84 3.50 6.56
CA TYR A 15 8.88 2.41 6.77
C TYR A 15 9.06 1.28 5.75
N ILE A 16 9.30 1.62 4.49
CA ILE A 16 9.55 0.66 3.42
C ILE A 16 10.86 -0.09 3.69
N GLN A 17 11.94 0.61 4.05
CA GLN A 17 13.21 -0.04 4.39
C GLN A 17 13.04 -1.01 5.56
N LYS A 18 12.30 -0.61 6.60
CA LYS A 18 12.02 -1.51 7.72
C LYS A 18 11.26 -2.76 7.27
N ALA A 19 10.25 -2.62 6.40
CA ALA A 19 9.51 -3.76 5.87
C ALA A 19 10.40 -4.69 5.01
N VAL A 20 11.31 -4.11 4.21
CA VAL A 20 12.32 -4.86 3.47
C VAL A 20 13.26 -5.60 4.42
N ASP A 21 13.74 -4.96 5.48
CA ASP A 21 14.66 -5.57 6.45
C ASP A 21 13.98 -6.72 7.23
N GLU A 22 12.67 -6.60 7.50
CA GLU A 22 11.90 -7.58 8.27
C GLU A 22 11.39 -8.75 7.41
N HIS A 23 11.01 -8.50 6.15
CA HIS A 23 10.27 -9.46 5.32
C HIS A 23 10.85 -9.69 3.91
N GLY A 24 11.73 -8.82 3.43
CA GLY A 24 12.29 -8.86 2.08
C GLY A 24 11.53 -7.99 1.06
N GLU A 25 12.17 -7.76 -0.08
CA GLU A 25 11.66 -6.89 -1.17
C GLU A 25 10.40 -7.49 -1.83
N ASP A 26 10.40 -8.79 -2.13
CA ASP A 26 9.27 -9.49 -2.74
C ASP A 26 8.01 -9.35 -1.89
N TRP A 27 8.15 -9.55 -0.58
CA TRP A 27 7.03 -9.41 0.35
C TRP A 27 6.46 -7.99 0.34
N VAL A 28 7.33 -6.98 0.26
CA VAL A 28 6.92 -5.57 0.18
C VAL A 28 6.13 -5.32 -1.10
N LEU A 29 6.54 -5.88 -2.24
CA LEU A 29 5.82 -5.74 -3.50
C LEU A 29 4.45 -6.43 -3.46
N GLU A 30 4.38 -7.64 -2.90
CA GLU A 30 3.12 -8.39 -2.78
C GLU A 30 2.13 -7.69 -1.84
N ASN A 31 2.62 -7.17 -0.72
CA ASN A 31 1.77 -6.60 0.34
C ASN A 31 1.65 -5.08 0.28
N TYR A 32 2.17 -4.45 -0.78
CA TYR A 32 2.30 -2.99 -0.87
C TYR A 32 0.99 -2.27 -0.63
N TYR A 33 -0.07 -2.65 -1.37
CA TYR A 33 -1.35 -1.97 -1.33
C TYR A 33 -2.15 -2.26 -0.05
N GLU A 34 -1.84 -3.35 0.66
CA GLU A 34 -2.56 -3.73 1.87
C GLU A 34 -1.90 -3.21 3.14
N GLN A 35 -0.57 -3.23 3.22
CA GLN A 35 0.17 -2.94 4.45
C GLN A 35 0.83 -1.55 4.44
N LEU A 36 1.32 -1.09 3.28
CA LEU A 36 2.12 0.15 3.19
C LEU A 36 1.35 1.32 2.60
N TYR A 37 0.71 1.13 1.45
CA TYR A 37 -0.05 2.18 0.76
C TYR A 37 -1.14 2.86 1.63
N PRO A 38 -1.82 2.19 2.58
CA PRO A 38 -2.74 2.87 3.49
C PRO A 38 -2.11 3.96 4.35
N LEU A 39 -0.80 3.90 4.60
CA LEU A 39 -0.07 4.97 5.30
C LEU A 39 -0.12 6.30 4.54
N GLY A 40 -0.46 6.26 3.24
CA GLY A 40 -0.75 7.42 2.39
C GLY A 40 -1.81 8.37 2.94
N GLN A 41 -2.64 7.92 3.89
CA GLN A 41 -3.62 8.76 4.59
C GLN A 41 -2.98 9.79 5.54
N VAL A 42 -1.78 9.50 6.05
CA VAL A 42 -1.10 10.32 7.07
C VAL A 42 0.28 10.81 6.64
N MET A 43 0.87 10.23 5.60
CA MET A 43 2.15 10.63 5.03
C MET A 43 2.15 10.50 3.50
N LYS A 44 3.12 11.13 2.83
CA LYS A 44 3.30 10.96 1.39
C LYS A 44 3.89 9.57 1.11
N MET A 45 3.16 8.73 0.40
CA MET A 45 3.61 7.40 -0.04
C MET A 45 3.97 7.39 -1.53
N PRO A 46 5.01 6.64 -1.93
CA PRO A 46 5.28 6.39 -3.34
C PRO A 46 4.20 5.49 -3.97
N ASP A 47 4.12 5.46 -5.30
CA ASP A 47 3.45 4.39 -6.03
C ASP A 47 4.34 3.12 -6.00
N LYS A 48 3.75 1.93 -6.18
CA LYS A 48 4.50 0.65 -6.20
C LYS A 48 5.59 0.67 -7.27
N GLU A 49 5.30 1.30 -8.41
CA GLU A 49 6.19 1.45 -9.57
C GLU A 49 7.37 2.40 -9.31
N GLU A 50 7.31 3.23 -8.25
CA GLU A 50 8.42 4.12 -7.87
C GLU A 50 9.43 3.44 -6.93
N LEU A 51 9.16 2.19 -6.50
CA LEU A 51 10.07 1.47 -5.62
C LEU A 51 11.33 1.03 -6.39
N PRO A 52 12.53 1.18 -5.79
CA PRO A 52 13.79 0.94 -6.49
C PRO A 52 14.02 -0.52 -6.90
N PHE A 53 13.28 -1.46 -6.30
CA PHE A 53 13.32 -2.89 -6.58
C PHE A 53 12.06 -3.38 -7.35
N TYR A 54 11.21 -2.46 -7.82
CA TYR A 54 10.11 -2.82 -8.72
C TYR A 54 10.65 -3.04 -10.14
N ASP A 55 10.22 -4.14 -10.75
CA ASP A 55 10.48 -4.45 -12.16
C ASP A 55 9.13 -4.69 -12.86
N ALA A 56 8.84 -3.93 -13.92
CA ALA A 56 7.56 -4.01 -14.64
C ALA A 56 7.39 -5.30 -15.49
N ASP A 57 8.48 -5.99 -15.84
CA ASP A 57 8.42 -7.27 -16.55
C ASP A 57 8.15 -8.44 -15.59
N GLU A 58 8.51 -8.29 -14.31
CA GLU A 58 8.36 -9.33 -13.29
C GLU A 58 7.19 -9.07 -12.32
N HIS A 59 6.82 -7.81 -12.10
CA HIS A 59 5.88 -7.40 -11.06
C HIS A 59 4.69 -6.65 -11.63
N ASP A 60 3.51 -6.99 -11.11
CA ASP A 60 2.27 -6.29 -11.45
C ASP A 60 1.97 -5.16 -10.45
N ALA A 61 1.35 -4.09 -10.94
CA ALA A 61 0.92 -2.94 -10.17
C ALA A 61 -0.56 -2.66 -10.45
N MET A 62 -1.37 -2.60 -9.38
CA MET A 62 -2.78 -2.28 -9.51
C MET A 62 -2.95 -0.88 -10.10
N THR A 63 -3.85 -0.77 -11.06
CA THR A 63 -4.24 0.52 -11.62
C THR A 63 -4.86 1.41 -10.54
N ARG A 64 -4.96 2.71 -10.80
CA ARG A 64 -5.64 3.63 -9.88
C ARG A 64 -7.10 3.24 -9.65
N GLU A 65 -7.78 2.74 -10.66
CA GLU A 65 -9.19 2.37 -10.59
C GLU A 65 -9.39 1.15 -9.69
N GLU A 66 -8.61 0.08 -9.91
CA GLU A 66 -8.64 -1.12 -9.06
C GLU A 66 -8.28 -0.81 -7.60
N ARG A 67 -7.32 0.10 -7.37
CA ARG A 67 -7.00 0.56 -6.02
C ARG A 67 -8.20 1.23 -5.36
N VAL A 68 -8.87 2.15 -6.06
CA VAL A 68 -10.04 2.86 -5.53
C VAL A 68 -11.17 1.88 -5.21
N GLU A 69 -11.45 0.94 -6.12
CA GLU A 69 -12.47 -0.09 -5.93
C GLU A 69 -12.19 -0.95 -4.69
N MET A 70 -10.95 -1.43 -4.54
CA MET A 70 -10.53 -2.22 -3.37
C MET A 70 -10.76 -1.46 -2.05
N TYR A 71 -10.33 -0.19 -1.98
CA TYR A 71 -10.50 0.61 -0.76
C TYR A 71 -11.97 0.95 -0.47
N GLN A 72 -12.79 1.16 -1.51
CA GLN A 72 -14.24 1.34 -1.35
C GLN A 72 -14.89 0.07 -0.79
N ALA A 73 -14.55 -1.10 -1.33
CA ALA A 73 -15.06 -2.37 -0.83
C ALA A 73 -14.67 -2.61 0.64
N TRP A 74 -13.44 -2.25 1.05
CA TRP A 74 -13.04 -2.31 2.46
C TRP A 74 -13.78 -1.31 3.35
N ALA A 75 -14.03 -0.10 2.85
CA ALA A 75 -14.82 0.89 3.58
C ALA A 75 -16.25 0.41 3.79
N GLU A 76 -16.89 -0.15 2.75
CA GLU A 76 -18.23 -0.74 2.83
C GLU A 76 -18.27 -1.93 3.78
N TYR A 77 -17.27 -2.82 3.72
CA TYR A 77 -17.15 -3.94 4.66
C TYR A 77 -17.07 -3.46 6.11
N ARG A 78 -16.24 -2.46 6.40
CA ARG A 78 -16.13 -1.86 7.74
C ARG A 78 -17.42 -1.19 8.18
N GLU A 79 -18.12 -0.51 7.27
CA GLU A 79 -19.39 0.14 7.58
C GLU A 79 -20.49 -0.88 7.90
N ASN A 80 -20.56 -1.97 7.13
CA ASN A 80 -21.46 -3.09 7.39
C ASN A 80 -21.16 -3.77 8.72
N LEU A 81 -19.89 -3.92 9.11
CA LEU A 81 -19.54 -4.41 10.45
C LEU A 81 -19.94 -3.44 11.57
N ARG A 82 -19.84 -2.14 11.32
CA ARG A 82 -20.17 -1.10 12.31
C ARG A 82 -21.68 -0.97 12.53
N THR A 83 -22.46 -1.05 11.46
CA THR A 83 -23.90 -0.74 11.45
C THR A 83 -24.78 -1.98 11.34
N GLY A 84 -24.21 -3.12 10.93
CA GLY A 84 -24.88 -4.40 10.81
C GLY A 84 -25.21 -4.98 12.18
N THR A 85 -26.33 -4.56 12.75
CA THR A 85 -27.05 -5.37 13.73
C THR A 85 -27.55 -6.63 13.02
N LYS A 86 -27.22 -7.82 13.56
CA LYS A 86 -27.98 -9.02 13.23
C LYS A 86 -29.47 -8.71 13.48
N PRO A 87 -30.38 -8.97 12.55
CA PRO A 87 -31.81 -8.90 12.85
C PRO A 87 -32.09 -9.94 13.93
N ASP A 88 -32.60 -9.47 15.08
CA ASP A 88 -33.03 -10.19 16.29
C ASP A 88 -32.72 -11.70 16.37
N GLU A 89 -31.82 -12.08 17.28
CA GLU A 89 -31.90 -13.37 18.00
C GLU A 89 -32.70 -13.19 19.30
#